data_AF-A0A1Y4HSU9-F1
#
_entry.id   AF-A0A1Y4HSU9-F1
#
_cell.length_a   1.000
_cell.length_b   1.000
_cell.length_c   1.000
_cell.angle_alpha   90.00
_cell.angle_beta   90.00
_cell.angle_gamma   90.00
#
_symmetry.space_group_name_H-M   'P 1'
#
loop_
_entity.id
_entity.type
_entity.pdbx_description
1 polymer ?
#
loop_
_entity_poly.entity_id
_entity_poly.type
_entity_poly.pdbx_seq_one_letter_code
_entity_poly.pdbx_strand_id
1 'polypeptide(L)'
;MAKLYEGDEEMAIRNIMGRLDEDGDKLNCYGVAGMDITGKDPSTFRKIIDVSEAARQDMFDTTLREYIRYNGMGSGDSDRTAVFTRYQLSVKKSDRLAGTWTLEQYERCYERAFYSIVKEAYPDWKPGQKFNASVLNGITREQVESRIVQAGNSLTLTSGNAVDVKA
;
A
#
# COMPACT_ATOMS: atom_id res chain seq x y z
N MET A 1 8.08 48.08 1.22
CA MET A 1 7.52 47.44 0.02
C MET A 1 8.16 46.06 -0.13
N ALA A 2 7.44 45.00 0.26
CA ALA A 2 7.89 43.65 -0.08
C ALA A 2 7.77 43.49 -1.60
N LYS A 3 8.89 43.23 -2.28
CA LYS A 3 8.84 42.86 -3.70
C LYS A 3 8.04 41.57 -3.80
N LEU A 4 6.86 41.60 -4.41
CA LEU A 4 6.28 40.40 -4.98
C LEU A 4 7.29 39.86 -5.99
N TYR A 5 7.54 38.56 -5.92
CA TYR A 5 8.46 37.86 -6.81
C TYR A 5 8.00 38.05 -8.27
N GLU A 6 8.77 38.79 -9.07
CA GLU A 6 8.64 38.81 -10.53
C GLU A 6 9.24 37.50 -11.05
N GLY A 7 8.44 36.43 -11.07
CA GLY A 7 8.84 35.18 -11.69
C GLY A 7 8.92 35.39 -13.21
N ASP A 8 10.12 35.26 -13.77
CA ASP A 8 10.35 35.25 -15.21
C ASP A 8 9.59 34.07 -15.86
N GLU A 9 9.00 34.29 -17.04
CA GLU A 9 8.16 33.33 -17.76
C GLU A 9 8.88 31.99 -17.95
N GLU A 10 10.18 32.03 -18.22
CA GLU A 10 11.01 30.82 -18.33
C GLU A 10 11.01 29.98 -17.04
N MET A 11 11.01 30.63 -15.88
CA MET A 11 10.98 29.93 -14.59
C MET A 11 9.63 29.26 -14.37
N ALA A 12 8.54 29.92 -14.75
CA ALA A 12 7.21 29.33 -14.71
C ALA A 12 7.13 28.10 -15.63
N ILE A 13 7.66 28.18 -16.84
CA ILE A 13 7.72 27.07 -17.79
C ILE A 13 8.56 25.92 -17.22
N ARG A 14 9.79 26.19 -16.73
CA ARG A 14 10.65 25.16 -16.12
C ARG A 14 9.97 24.45 -14.94
N ASN A 15 9.27 25.21 -14.09
CA ASN A 15 8.55 24.66 -12.94
C ASN A 15 7.37 23.77 -13.35
N ILE A 16 6.70 24.08 -14.46
CA ILE A 16 5.63 23.23 -15.01
C ILE A 16 6.23 21.98 -15.65
N MET A 17 7.24 22.14 -16.51
CA MET A 17 7.90 21.03 -17.21
C MET A 17 8.54 20.04 -16.24
N GLY A 18 9.13 20.50 -15.13
CA GLY A 18 9.70 19.63 -14.10
C GLY A 18 8.69 18.75 -13.35
N ARG A 19 7.38 18.93 -13.61
CA ARG A 19 6.30 18.11 -13.04
C ARG A 19 5.76 17.08 -14.02
N LEU A 20 6.28 17.04 -15.24
CA LEU A 20 5.84 16.15 -16.30
C LEU A 20 6.94 15.14 -16.61
N ASP A 21 6.57 13.95 -17.05
CA ASP A 21 7.50 13.04 -17.68
C ASP A 21 7.65 13.32 -19.19
N GLU A 22 8.41 12.47 -19.89
CA GLU A 22 8.70 12.62 -21.32
C GLU A 22 7.45 12.54 -22.22
N ASP A 23 6.36 11.92 -21.74
CA ASP A 23 5.09 11.82 -22.45
C ASP A 23 4.14 12.98 -22.11
N GLY A 24 4.56 13.90 -21.23
CA GLY A 24 3.73 14.99 -20.74
C GLY A 24 2.77 14.57 -19.62
N ASP A 25 2.94 13.38 -19.02
CA ASP A 25 2.13 12.92 -17.90
C ASP A 25 2.60 13.55 -16.59
N LYS A 26 1.66 13.94 -15.73
CA LYS A 26 2.00 14.48 -14.40
C LYS A 26 2.70 13.44 -13.52
N LEU A 27 3.83 13.85 -12.95
CA LEU A 27 4.56 13.15 -11.89
C LEU A 27 3.92 13.41 -10.53
N ASN A 28 3.79 12.37 -9.71
CA ASN A 28 3.50 12.53 -8.29
C ASN A 28 4.74 13.02 -7.50
N CYS A 29 4.61 13.24 -6.19
CA CYS A 29 5.70 13.68 -5.33
C CYS A 29 6.86 12.66 -5.19
N TYR A 30 6.71 11.45 -5.73
CA TYR A 30 7.72 10.40 -5.76
C TYR A 30 8.33 10.21 -7.16
N GLY A 31 8.03 11.09 -8.12
CA GLY A 31 8.55 11.01 -9.48
C GLY A 31 7.91 9.92 -10.34
N VAL A 32 6.69 9.49 -10.00
CA VAL A 32 5.96 8.44 -10.74
C VAL A 32 4.81 9.07 -11.53
N ALA A 33 4.82 8.87 -12.84
CA ALA A 33 3.72 9.23 -13.74
C ALA A 33 2.57 8.22 -13.74
N GLY A 34 1.41 8.57 -14.32
CA GLY A 34 0.27 7.66 -14.44
C GLY A 34 -0.51 7.43 -13.14
N MET A 35 -0.29 8.27 -12.13
CA MET A 35 -0.94 8.20 -10.82
C MET A 35 -1.96 9.33 -10.57
N ASP A 36 -2.20 10.21 -11.54
CA ASP A 36 -3.19 11.30 -11.41
C ASP A 36 -4.62 10.74 -11.48
N ILE A 37 -5.37 10.90 -10.39
CA ILE A 37 -6.78 10.49 -10.27
C ILE A 37 -7.75 11.66 -10.41
N THR A 38 -7.25 12.89 -10.65
CA THR A 38 -8.09 14.09 -10.73
C THR A 38 -9.15 13.95 -11.81
N GLY A 39 -10.42 14.07 -11.44
CA GLY A 39 -11.56 13.93 -12.35
C GLY A 39 -11.85 12.51 -12.84
N LYS A 40 -11.13 11.48 -12.36
CA LYS A 40 -11.40 10.08 -12.69
C LYS A 40 -12.44 9.49 -11.74
N ASP A 41 -13.40 8.74 -12.30
CA ASP A 41 -14.33 7.96 -11.49
C ASP A 41 -13.58 6.83 -10.75
N PRO A 42 -13.79 6.63 -9.44
CA PRO A 42 -13.16 5.55 -8.69
C PRO A 42 -13.30 4.16 -9.31
N SER A 43 -14.42 3.87 -9.96
CA SER A 43 -14.64 2.58 -10.65
C SER A 43 -13.64 2.32 -11.78
N THR A 44 -12.98 3.35 -12.31
CA THR A 44 -11.99 3.20 -13.39
C THR A 44 -10.69 2.59 -12.90
N PHE A 45 -10.33 2.81 -11.62
CA PHE A 45 -9.07 2.35 -11.05
C PHE A 45 -9.21 1.47 -9.80
N ARG A 46 -10.33 1.51 -9.07
CA ARG A 46 -10.59 0.58 -7.96
C ARG A 46 -11.06 -0.75 -8.54
N LYS A 47 -10.12 -1.50 -9.11
CA LYS A 47 -10.33 -2.81 -9.74
C LYS A 47 -9.26 -3.76 -9.24
N ILE A 48 -9.64 -5.00 -8.97
CA ILE A 48 -8.69 -6.07 -8.67
C ILE A 48 -8.10 -6.56 -10.00
N ILE A 49 -6.77 -6.47 -10.11
CA ILE A 49 -6.00 -7.01 -11.23
C ILE A 49 -4.94 -7.97 -10.69
N ASP A 50 -4.28 -8.73 -11.57
CA ASP A 50 -3.12 -9.49 -11.14
C ASP A 50 -1.94 -8.57 -10.80
N VAL A 51 -1.24 -8.89 -9.73
CA VAL A 51 -0.07 -8.16 -9.22
C VAL A 51 1.04 -9.19 -9.02
N SER A 52 2.26 -8.91 -9.45
CA SER A 52 3.34 -9.89 -9.38
C SER A 52 3.56 -10.44 -7.96
N GLU A 53 3.94 -11.72 -7.86
CA GLU A 53 4.24 -12.34 -6.57
C GLU A 53 5.33 -11.59 -5.81
N ALA A 54 6.35 -11.09 -6.52
CA ALA A 54 7.42 -10.29 -5.93
C ALA A 54 6.88 -9.02 -5.25
N ALA A 55 5.91 -8.33 -5.85
CA ALA A 55 5.29 -7.16 -5.24
C ALA A 55 4.41 -7.53 -4.04
N ARG A 56 3.66 -8.64 -4.13
CA ARG A 56 2.86 -9.15 -3.01
C ARG A 56 3.73 -9.56 -1.82
N GLN A 57 4.90 -10.16 -2.08
CA GLN A 57 5.89 -10.54 -1.09
C GLN A 57 6.55 -9.32 -0.43
N ASP A 58 7.00 -8.35 -1.22
CA ASP A 58 7.59 -7.10 -0.71
C ASP A 58 6.60 -6.35 0.21
N MET A 59 5.32 -6.32 -0.17
CA MET A 59 4.26 -5.78 0.68
C MET A 59 4.07 -6.60 1.95
N PHE A 60 3.95 -7.93 1.85
CA PHE A 60 3.78 -8.79 3.02
C PHE A 60 4.92 -8.62 4.04
N ASP A 61 6.18 -8.70 3.59
CA ASP A 61 7.36 -8.60 4.45
C ASP A 61 7.46 -7.23 5.12
N THR A 62 7.15 -6.16 4.38
CA THR A 62 7.14 -4.79 4.90
C THR A 62 6.02 -4.61 5.91
N THR A 63 4.80 -5.06 5.61
CA THR A 63 3.66 -4.99 6.54
C THR A 63 3.96 -5.76 7.82
N LEU A 64 4.49 -6.99 7.73
CA LEU A 64 4.83 -7.80 8.90
C LEU A 64 5.90 -7.12 9.77
N ARG A 65 6.97 -6.62 9.15
CA ARG A 65 8.05 -5.89 9.84
C ARG A 65 7.50 -4.66 10.58
N GLU A 66 6.68 -3.86 9.93
CA GLU A 66 6.10 -2.65 10.52
C GLU A 66 5.09 -2.99 11.61
N TYR A 67 4.26 -4.01 11.40
CA TYR A 67 3.29 -4.46 12.40
C TYR A 67 3.99 -4.87 13.70
N ILE A 68 5.12 -5.58 13.61
CA ILE A 68 5.96 -5.91 14.78
C ILE A 68 6.58 -4.64 15.38
N ARG A 69 7.21 -3.79 14.55
CA ARG A 69 7.91 -2.57 14.99
C ARG A 69 7.00 -1.62 15.76
N TYR A 70 5.76 -1.47 15.30
CA TYR A 70 4.80 -0.51 15.83
C TYR A 70 3.69 -1.16 16.67
N ASN A 71 3.88 -2.41 17.07
CA ASN A 71 2.94 -3.15 17.90
C ASN A 71 1.50 -3.10 17.36
N GLY A 72 1.33 -3.37 16.07
CA GLY A 72 0.04 -3.37 15.37
C GLY A 72 -0.62 -2.00 15.18
N MET A 73 0.07 -0.90 15.48
CA MET A 73 -0.38 0.46 15.21
C MET A 73 0.28 1.00 13.92
N GLY A 74 -0.47 1.76 13.12
CA GLY A 74 0.11 2.47 11.97
C GLY A 74 1.09 3.57 12.40
N SER A 75 2.09 3.85 11.57
CA SER A 75 3.13 4.85 11.81
C SER A 75 3.28 5.80 10.62
N GLY A 76 3.65 7.05 10.90
CA GLY A 76 4.06 8.01 9.86
C GLY A 76 5.49 7.79 9.37
N ASP A 77 6.31 7.09 10.16
CA ASP A 77 7.59 6.52 9.77
C ASP A 77 7.28 5.12 9.20
N SER A 78 7.12 5.01 7.88
CA SER A 78 6.73 3.76 7.19
C SER A 78 7.43 3.66 5.83
N ASP A 79 7.96 2.48 5.55
CA ASP A 79 8.58 2.07 4.29
C ASP A 79 7.54 1.70 3.22
N ARG A 80 6.25 1.66 3.59
CA ARG A 80 5.14 1.33 2.68
C ARG A 80 5.15 2.14 1.39
N THR A 81 5.46 3.43 1.49
CA THR A 81 5.58 4.32 0.32
C THR A 81 6.61 3.79 -0.67
N ALA A 82 7.75 3.28 -0.19
CA ALA A 82 8.80 2.75 -1.04
C ALA A 82 8.36 1.46 -1.75
N VAL A 83 7.58 0.60 -1.09
CA VAL A 83 6.98 -0.61 -1.70
C VAL A 83 6.07 -0.21 -2.87
N PHE A 84 5.14 0.72 -2.65
CA PHE A 84 4.23 1.18 -3.70
C PHE A 84 4.98 1.82 -4.87
N THR A 85 5.98 2.66 -4.59
CA THR A 85 6.79 3.30 -5.64
C THR A 85 7.55 2.25 -6.48
N ARG A 86 8.18 1.25 -5.84
CA ARG A 86 8.84 0.14 -6.55
C ARG A 86 7.86 -0.62 -7.45
N TYR A 87 6.69 -0.97 -6.90
CA TYR A 87 5.65 -1.63 -7.69
C TYR A 87 5.23 -0.80 -8.90
N GLN A 88 4.90 0.48 -8.71
CA GLN A 88 4.43 1.37 -9.78
C GLN A 88 5.46 1.52 -10.90
N LEU A 89 6.75 1.64 -10.54
CA LEU A 89 7.84 1.71 -11.52
C LEU A 89 8.08 0.39 -12.26
N SER A 90 7.67 -0.75 -11.69
CA SER A 90 7.81 -2.07 -12.31
C SER A 90 6.72 -2.42 -13.34
N VAL A 91 5.62 -1.65 -13.40
CA VAL A 91 4.47 -1.93 -14.26
C VAL A 91 4.19 -0.81 -15.26
N LYS A 92 3.40 -1.13 -16.30
CA LYS A 92 2.95 -0.15 -17.30
C LYS A 92 2.11 0.93 -16.63
N LYS A 93 2.21 2.18 -17.13
CA LYS A 93 1.44 3.34 -16.64
C LYS A 93 -0.07 3.05 -16.51
N SER A 94 -0.64 2.33 -17.49
CA SER A 94 -2.07 1.96 -17.51
C SER A 94 -2.51 1.13 -16.30
N ASP A 95 -1.59 0.35 -15.73
CA ASP A 95 -1.90 -0.64 -14.69
C ASP A 95 -1.60 -0.10 -13.29
N ARG A 96 -0.81 0.99 -13.18
CA ARG A 96 -0.32 1.53 -11.90
C ARG A 96 -1.43 1.83 -10.91
N LEU A 97 -2.52 2.47 -11.34
CA LEU A 97 -3.62 2.83 -10.45
C LEU A 97 -4.36 1.59 -9.90
N ALA A 98 -4.78 0.68 -10.79
CA ALA A 98 -5.50 -0.54 -10.40
C ALA A 98 -4.61 -1.54 -9.65
N GLY A 99 -3.35 -1.60 -10.04
CA GLY A 99 -2.32 -2.38 -9.38
C GLY A 99 -2.02 -1.88 -7.96
N THR A 100 -1.83 -0.57 -7.79
CA THR A 100 -1.64 0.06 -6.47
C THR A 100 -2.85 -0.19 -5.59
N TRP A 101 -4.07 -0.03 -6.13
CA TRP A 101 -5.30 -0.36 -5.42
C TRP A 101 -5.33 -1.82 -4.96
N THR A 102 -4.98 -2.76 -5.84
CA THR A 102 -4.94 -4.19 -5.52
C THR A 102 -3.90 -4.49 -4.42
N LEU A 103 -2.71 -3.92 -4.54
CA LEU A 103 -1.63 -4.12 -3.56
C LEU A 103 -2.01 -3.56 -2.18
N GLU A 104 -2.73 -2.44 -2.13
CA GLU A 104 -3.32 -1.91 -0.89
C GLU A 104 -4.39 -2.86 -0.29
N GLN A 105 -5.15 -3.57 -1.13
CA GLN A 105 -6.09 -4.57 -0.61
C GLN A 105 -5.38 -5.77 0.03
N TYR A 106 -4.25 -6.20 -0.53
CA TYR A 106 -3.38 -7.22 0.08
C TYR A 106 -2.82 -6.75 1.42
N GLU A 107 -2.24 -5.55 1.47
CA GLU A 107 -1.74 -4.92 2.70
C GLU A 107 -2.78 -5.00 3.83
N ARG A 108 -4.01 -4.55 3.56
CA ARG A 108 -5.13 -4.57 4.52
C ARG A 108 -5.49 -5.99 4.97
N CYS A 109 -5.39 -6.98 4.10
CA CYS A 109 -5.64 -8.38 4.46
C CYS A 109 -4.52 -8.92 5.36
N TYR A 110 -3.27 -8.57 5.09
CA TYR A 110 -2.12 -8.93 5.93
C TYR A 110 -2.25 -8.32 7.33
N GLU A 111 -2.54 -7.03 7.44
CA GLU A 111 -2.75 -6.35 8.73
C GLU A 111 -3.88 -7.02 9.53
N ARG A 112 -5.01 -7.35 8.89
CA ARG A 112 -6.14 -8.03 9.54
C ARG A 112 -5.78 -9.44 9.99
N ALA A 113 -4.98 -10.17 9.22
CA ALA A 113 -4.50 -11.49 9.61
C ALA A 113 -3.60 -11.40 10.84
N PHE A 114 -2.62 -10.49 10.84
CA PHE A 114 -1.74 -10.27 12.00
C PHE A 114 -2.51 -9.81 13.22
N TYR A 115 -3.50 -8.91 13.04
CA TYR A 115 -4.41 -8.50 14.11
C TYR A 115 -5.14 -9.69 14.72
N SER A 116 -5.73 -10.53 13.88
CA SER A 116 -6.48 -11.71 14.36
C SER A 116 -5.59 -12.65 15.17
N ILE A 117 -4.38 -12.92 14.69
CA ILE A 117 -3.40 -13.79 15.36
C ILE A 117 -2.98 -13.24 16.71
N VAL A 118 -2.63 -11.96 16.78
CA VAL A 118 -2.24 -11.31 18.04
C VAL A 118 -3.42 -11.27 19.01
N LYS A 119 -4.64 -11.00 18.51
CA LYS A 119 -5.84 -10.93 19.33
C LYS A 119 -6.27 -12.29 19.87
N GLU A 120 -6.07 -13.37 19.13
CA GLU A 120 -6.29 -14.74 19.59
C GLU A 120 -5.32 -15.10 20.73
N ALA A 121 -4.04 -14.77 20.58
CA ALA A 121 -3.03 -15.03 21.62
C ALA A 121 -3.18 -14.10 22.84
N TYR A 122 -3.65 -12.87 22.63
CA TYR A 122 -3.79 -11.84 23.65
C TYR A 122 -5.17 -11.16 23.56
N PRO A 123 -6.22 -11.76 24.15
CA PRO A 123 -7.60 -11.26 24.03
C PRO A 123 -7.81 -9.81 24.49
N ASP A 124 -7.05 -9.32 25.47
CA ASP A 124 -7.15 -7.94 25.98
C ASP A 124 -6.25 -6.94 25.24
N TRP A 125 -5.38 -7.41 24.34
CA TRP A 125 -4.45 -6.56 23.60
C TRP A 125 -5.17 -5.56 22.70
N LYS A 126 -4.63 -4.35 22.61
CA LYS A 126 -5.07 -3.27 21.72
C LYS A 126 -3.89 -2.77 20.89
N PRO A 127 -4.10 -2.28 19.65
CA PRO A 127 -3.05 -1.67 18.85
C PRO A 127 -2.21 -0.66 19.64
N GLY A 128 -0.89 -0.74 19.50
CA GLY A 128 0.09 0.06 20.22
C GLY A 128 0.54 -0.51 21.57
N GLN A 129 -0.18 -1.50 22.13
CA GLN A 129 0.29 -2.23 23.30
C GLN A 129 1.33 -3.27 22.89
N LYS A 130 2.36 -3.47 23.71
CA LYS A 130 3.38 -4.48 23.43
C LYS A 130 2.78 -5.89 23.41
N PHE A 131 3.25 -6.72 22.49
CA PHE A 131 3.00 -8.15 22.46
C PHE A 131 4.30 -8.91 22.16
N ASN A 132 4.35 -10.22 22.42
CA ASN A 132 5.51 -11.02 22.03
C ASN A 132 5.46 -11.30 20.52
N ALA A 133 6.39 -10.71 19.76
CA ALA A 133 6.47 -10.86 18.31
C ALA A 133 6.58 -12.32 17.85
N SER A 134 7.02 -13.24 18.72
CA SER A 134 7.10 -14.66 18.38
C SER A 134 5.76 -15.29 17.99
N VAL A 135 4.63 -14.66 18.35
CA VAL A 135 3.29 -15.09 17.90
C VAL A 135 3.12 -14.99 16.38
N LEU A 136 3.92 -14.14 15.72
CA LEU A 136 3.91 -13.97 14.27
C LEU A 136 5.06 -14.72 13.57
N ASN A 137 5.86 -15.50 14.30
CA ASN A 137 6.95 -16.26 13.71
C ASN A 137 6.42 -17.36 12.78
N GLY A 138 7.02 -17.47 11.59
CA GLY A 138 6.72 -18.54 10.64
C GLY A 138 5.45 -18.33 9.82
N ILE A 139 4.73 -17.22 9.98
CA ILE A 139 3.64 -16.85 9.08
C ILE A 139 4.22 -16.54 7.71
N THR A 140 3.65 -17.16 6.68
CA THR A 140 4.01 -16.86 5.28
C THR A 140 2.90 -16.11 4.55
N ARG A 141 3.29 -15.43 3.47
CA ARG A 141 2.37 -14.75 2.56
C ARG A 141 1.31 -15.73 2.03
N GLU A 142 1.73 -16.90 1.58
CA GLU A 142 0.88 -17.92 0.97
C GLU A 142 -0.19 -18.42 1.95
N GLN A 143 0.17 -18.60 3.24
CA GLN A 143 -0.79 -18.99 4.27
C GLN A 143 -1.89 -17.95 4.44
N VAL A 144 -1.55 -16.65 4.41
CA VAL A 144 -2.53 -15.57 4.51
C VAL A 144 -3.33 -15.43 3.22
N GLU A 145 -2.67 -15.42 2.06
CA GLU A 145 -3.29 -15.28 0.74
C GLU A 145 -4.26 -16.44 0.43
N SER A 146 -4.01 -17.65 0.92
CA SER A 146 -4.94 -18.79 0.78
C SER A 146 -6.34 -18.55 1.37
N ARG A 147 -6.46 -17.53 2.24
CA ARG A 147 -7.69 -17.12 2.92
C ARG A 147 -8.25 -15.84 2.34
N ILE A 148 -7.62 -15.25 1.33
CA ILE A 148 -8.09 -14.02 0.69
C ILE A 148 -9.07 -14.38 -0.42
N VAL A 149 -10.23 -13.73 -0.40
CA VAL A 149 -11.25 -13.80 -1.44
C VAL A 149 -11.59 -12.41 -1.94
N GLN A 150 -11.94 -12.34 -3.23
CA GLN A 150 -12.41 -11.11 -3.84
C GLN A 150 -13.87 -10.82 -3.45
N ALA A 151 -14.11 -9.63 -2.91
CA ALA A 151 -15.44 -9.11 -2.60
C ALA A 151 -15.69 -7.86 -3.47
N GLY A 152 -16.27 -8.07 -4.64
CA GLY A 152 -16.47 -7.02 -5.64
C GLY A 152 -15.13 -6.49 -6.14
N ASN A 153 -14.81 -5.23 -5.80
CA ASN A 153 -13.55 -4.60 -6.16
C ASN A 153 -12.54 -4.50 -5.00
N SER A 154 -12.77 -5.22 -3.91
CA SER A 154 -11.88 -5.30 -2.74
C SER A 154 -11.47 -6.74 -2.46
N LEU A 155 -10.46 -6.91 -1.61
CA LEU A 155 -10.08 -8.21 -1.07
C LEU A 155 -10.45 -8.28 0.42
N THR A 156 -10.89 -9.46 0.87
CA THR A 156 -11.23 -9.74 2.26
C THR A 156 -10.79 -11.14 2.64
N LEU A 157 -10.74 -11.43 3.94
CA LEU A 157 -10.48 -12.77 4.46
C LEU A 157 -11.78 -13.60 4.50
N THR A 158 -11.70 -14.90 4.18
CA THR A 158 -12.83 -15.86 4.07
C THR A 158 -13.71 -15.93 5.30
N SER A 159 -13.13 -15.78 6.49
CA SER A 159 -13.83 -15.89 7.77
C SER A 159 -14.36 -14.56 8.32
N GLY A 160 -14.27 -13.46 7.57
CA GLY A 160 -14.27 -12.12 8.18
C GLY A 160 -13.01 -11.92 9.04
N ASN A 161 -13.02 -10.99 10.00
CA ASN A 161 -11.87 -10.64 10.86
C ASN A 161 -11.39 -11.77 11.82
N ALA A 162 -11.66 -13.04 11.55
CA ALA A 162 -11.32 -14.18 12.42
C ALA A 162 -10.46 -15.20 11.66
N VAL A 163 -9.15 -15.15 11.84
CA VAL A 163 -8.20 -16.01 11.11
C VAL A 163 -7.75 -17.12 12.07
N ASP A 164 -8.26 -18.34 11.90
CA ASP A 164 -7.82 -19.51 12.71
C ASP A 164 -6.56 -20.10 12.09
N VAL A 165 -5.38 -19.79 12.65
CA VAL A 165 -4.08 -19.98 11.96
C VAL A 165 -3.46 -21.34 12.28
N LYS A 166 -4.25 -22.24 12.87
CA LYS A 166 -3.80 -23.60 13.19
C LYS A 166 -4.49 -24.59 12.25
N ALA A 167 -3.81 -24.92 11.17
CA ALA A 167 -3.98 -26.20 10.48
C ALA A 167 -2.71 -27.02 10.67
#